data_AF-A0A553DYP8-F1
#
_entry.id   AF-A0A553DYP8-F1
#
_cell.length_a   1.000
_cell.length_b   1.000
_cell.length_c   1.000
_cell.angle_alpha   90.00
_cell.angle_beta   90.00
_cell.angle_gamma   90.00
#
_symmetry.space_group_name_H-M   'P 1'
#
loop_
_entity.id
_entity.type
_entity.pdbx_description
1 polymer ?
#
loop_
_entity_poly.entity_id
_entity_poly.type
_entity_poly.pdbx_seq_one_letter_code
_entity_poly.pdbx_strand_id
1 'polypeptide(L)'
;MSKQSKITVKHYLNTNLKPKKENGKETYPVYVQVIYDRKIYKFKSENKFFEYLSDSQLEEETFIKFLSDEIKRVERCVILLSKNNEKLLTSKDIYRLSKPLYIIIENNFGKLIDKEVEDAPKSLTDLSYSEINTLLSFLNGFQELDNKNEIVSNVRTCISQINYPSFKDYNINYIVADLYFGDNYIKIYDDLFRYSVDEKTTKILMKDFQYLTEL
;
A
#
# COMPACT_ATOMS: atom_id res chain seq x y z
N MET A 1 1.41 -33.21 -2.78
CA MET A 1 1.00 -31.79 -2.85
C MET A 1 -0.18 -31.59 -1.91
N SER A 2 -0.02 -30.84 -0.81
CA SER A 2 -1.13 -30.53 0.09
C SER A 2 -2.17 -29.69 -0.65
N LYS A 3 -3.46 -29.96 -0.44
CA LYS A 3 -4.54 -29.16 -1.02
C LYS A 3 -4.41 -27.73 -0.49
N GLN A 4 -4.30 -26.76 -1.39
CA GLN A 4 -4.37 -25.35 -1.01
C GLN A 4 -5.71 -25.09 -0.31
N SER A 5 -5.65 -24.64 0.96
CA SER A 5 -6.86 -24.25 1.70
C SER A 5 -7.59 -23.14 0.95
N LYS A 6 -8.91 -23.29 0.79
CA LYS A 6 -9.75 -22.30 0.10
C LYS A 6 -9.67 -20.96 0.84
N ILE A 7 -9.26 -19.91 0.13
CA ILE A 7 -9.32 -18.53 0.61
C ILE A 7 -10.68 -17.96 0.18
N THR A 8 -11.29 -17.16 1.03
CA THR A 8 -12.49 -16.39 0.68
C THR A 8 -12.29 -14.97 1.16
N VAL A 9 -12.30 -14.01 0.23
CA VAL A 9 -12.24 -12.59 0.52
C VAL A 9 -13.54 -11.95 0.03
N LYS A 10 -14.18 -11.17 0.90
CA LYS A 10 -15.40 -10.43 0.53
C LYS A 10 -15.47 -9.10 1.27
N HIS A 11 -16.09 -8.14 0.63
CA HIS A 11 -16.50 -6.91 1.28
C HIS A 11 -17.81 -7.12 2.05
N TYR A 12 -17.99 -6.36 3.12
CA TYR A 12 -19.21 -6.35 3.91
C TYR A 12 -19.41 -4.98 4.57
N LEU A 13 -20.64 -4.67 4.93
CA LEU A 13 -20.99 -3.46 5.68
C LEU A 13 -20.82 -3.72 7.17
N ASN A 14 -20.06 -2.88 7.87
CA ASN A 14 -19.92 -3.01 9.31
C ASN A 14 -21.08 -2.31 10.04
N THR A 15 -22.17 -3.05 10.21
CA THR A 15 -23.42 -2.60 10.86
C THR A 15 -23.28 -2.41 12.38
N ASN A 16 -22.17 -2.83 12.98
CA ASN A 16 -21.88 -2.55 14.39
C ASN A 16 -21.44 -1.10 14.62
N LEU A 17 -21.09 -0.37 13.56
CA LEU A 17 -20.73 1.05 13.63
C LEU A 17 -21.95 1.92 13.33
N LYS A 18 -21.95 3.13 13.90
CA LYS A 18 -23.06 4.07 13.73
C LYS A 18 -23.27 4.37 12.23
N PRO A 19 -24.50 4.20 11.69
CA PRO A 19 -24.77 4.52 10.30
C PRO A 19 -24.68 6.02 10.03
N LYS A 20 -24.41 6.37 8.78
CA LYS A 20 -24.67 7.69 8.22
C LYS A 20 -26.02 7.68 7.52
N LYS A 21 -26.69 8.84 7.49
CA LYS A 21 -27.90 9.03 6.69
C LYS A 21 -27.56 9.86 5.47
N GLU A 22 -27.69 9.27 4.29
CA GLU A 22 -27.50 9.93 3.00
C GLU A 22 -28.77 9.71 2.18
N ASN A 23 -29.41 10.80 1.73
CA ASN A 23 -30.65 10.76 0.96
C ASN A 23 -31.77 9.90 1.59
N GLY A 24 -31.87 9.93 2.93
CA GLY A 24 -32.86 9.16 3.69
C GLY A 24 -32.56 7.66 3.84
N LYS A 25 -31.45 7.17 3.28
CA LYS A 25 -30.98 5.78 3.44
C LYS A 25 -29.85 5.71 4.47
N GLU A 26 -29.83 4.62 5.22
CA GLU A 26 -28.70 4.31 6.10
C GLU A 26 -27.55 3.71 5.29
N THR A 27 -26.37 4.27 5.48
CA THR A 27 -25.13 3.79 4.89
C THR A 27 -24.14 3.43 5.99
N TYR A 28 -23.36 2.40 5.74
CA TYR A 28 -22.46 1.78 6.71
C TYR A 28 -21.05 1.69 6.13
N PRO A 29 -20.01 1.73 6.97
CA PRO A 29 -18.65 1.71 6.47
C PRO A 29 -18.30 0.34 5.89
N VAL A 30 -17.59 0.36 4.76
CA VAL A 30 -17.19 -0.86 4.03
C VAL A 30 -15.94 -1.48 4.66
N TYR A 31 -16.01 -2.78 4.93
CA TYR A 31 -14.93 -3.58 5.50
C TYR A 31 -14.63 -4.79 4.61
N VAL A 32 -13.43 -5.35 4.77
CA VAL A 32 -12.99 -6.59 4.13
C VAL A 32 -13.01 -7.70 5.18
N GLN A 33 -13.58 -8.85 4.81
CA GLN A 33 -13.48 -10.09 5.58
C GLN A 33 -12.72 -11.13 4.77
N VAL A 34 -11.69 -11.69 5.40
CA VAL A 34 -10.90 -12.81 4.88
C VAL A 34 -11.19 -14.04 5.72
N ILE A 35 -11.53 -15.15 5.07
CA ILE A 35 -11.65 -16.46 5.71
C ILE A 35 -10.55 -17.36 5.12
N TYR A 36 -9.66 -17.83 5.98
CA TYR A 36 -8.58 -18.74 5.60
C TYR A 36 -8.23 -19.64 6.78
N ASP A 37 -8.12 -20.95 6.52
CA ASP A 37 -7.82 -21.98 7.52
C ASP A 37 -8.64 -21.85 8.82
N ARG A 38 -9.98 -21.72 8.66
CA ARG A 38 -10.96 -21.53 9.75
C ARG A 38 -10.78 -20.26 10.59
N LYS A 39 -9.81 -19.40 10.26
CA LYS A 39 -9.60 -18.09 10.88
C LYS A 39 -10.30 -17.02 10.07
N ILE A 40 -10.76 -15.98 10.77
CA ILE A 40 -11.45 -14.83 10.19
C ILE A 40 -10.63 -13.58 10.48
N TYR A 41 -10.24 -12.86 9.43
CA TYR A 41 -9.56 -11.57 9.52
C TYR A 41 -10.50 -10.48 9.00
N LYS A 42 -10.51 -9.34 9.68
CA LYS A 42 -11.41 -8.21 9.38
C LYS A 42 -10.64 -6.91 9.50
N PHE A 43 -10.78 -6.04 8.50
CA PHE A 43 -10.19 -4.70 8.47
C PHE A 43 -11.01 -3.76 7.59
N LYS A 44 -10.86 -2.44 7.77
CA LYS A 44 -11.54 -1.43 6.94
C LYS A 44 -11.04 -1.53 5.50
N SER A 45 -11.94 -1.43 4.52
CA SER A 45 -11.55 -1.36 3.11
C SER A 45 -10.66 -0.15 2.85
N GLU A 46 -9.68 -0.30 1.97
CA GLU A 46 -8.80 0.78 1.52
C GLU A 46 -9.42 1.66 0.43
N ASN A 47 -10.64 1.33 -0.03
CA ASN A 47 -11.33 2.08 -1.05
C ASN A 47 -11.60 3.53 -0.58
N LYS A 48 -11.05 4.50 -1.33
CA LYS A 48 -11.21 5.94 -1.07
C LYS A 48 -12.36 6.59 -1.85
N PHE A 49 -12.93 5.91 -2.85
CA PHE A 49 -14.01 6.44 -3.69
C PHE A 49 -15.34 6.49 -2.94
N PHE A 50 -15.60 5.51 -2.09
CA PHE A 50 -16.81 5.42 -1.28
C PHE A 50 -16.49 4.73 0.04
N GLU A 51 -16.57 5.48 1.13
CA GLU A 51 -16.32 4.92 2.46
C GLU A 51 -17.54 4.23 3.06
N TYR A 52 -18.74 4.65 2.66
CA TYR A 52 -20.01 4.18 3.19
C TYR A 52 -20.93 3.74 2.05
N LEU A 53 -21.59 2.61 2.21
CA LEU A 53 -22.58 2.08 1.27
C LEU A 53 -23.81 1.60 2.02
N SER A 54 -24.96 1.61 1.36
CA SER A 54 -26.15 0.86 1.77
C SER A 54 -26.07 -0.58 1.26
N ASP A 55 -26.91 -1.48 1.80
CA ASP A 55 -26.94 -2.89 1.40
C ASP A 55 -27.14 -3.05 -0.12
N SER A 56 -28.07 -2.29 -0.72
CA SER A 56 -28.33 -2.36 -2.16
C SER A 56 -27.11 -1.94 -2.99
N GLN A 57 -26.34 -0.94 -2.53
CA GLN A 57 -25.17 -0.46 -3.26
C GLN A 57 -24.00 -1.46 -3.20
N LEU A 58 -23.88 -2.24 -2.12
CA LEU A 58 -22.83 -3.25 -2.02
C LEU A 58 -23.01 -4.38 -3.06
N GLU A 59 -24.26 -4.64 -3.46
CA GLU A 59 -24.64 -5.65 -4.45
C GLU A 59 -24.64 -5.13 -5.89
N GLU A 60 -24.53 -3.82 -6.09
CA GLU A 60 -24.50 -3.19 -7.42
C GLU A 60 -23.16 -3.46 -8.15
N GLU A 61 -23.25 -3.85 -9.43
CA GLU A 61 -22.11 -4.26 -10.27
C GLU A 61 -21.00 -3.20 -10.33
N THR A 62 -21.38 -1.92 -10.38
CA THR A 62 -20.45 -0.79 -10.40
C THR A 62 -19.55 -0.80 -9.15
N PHE A 63 -20.12 -0.95 -7.96
CA PHE A 63 -19.38 -0.97 -6.70
C PHE A 63 -18.54 -2.25 -6.56
N ILE A 64 -19.11 -3.40 -6.96
CA ILE A 64 -18.37 -4.68 -7.00
C ILE A 64 -17.11 -4.55 -7.86
N LYS A 65 -17.21 -3.90 -9.02
CA LYS A 65 -16.06 -3.69 -9.91
C LYS A 65 -14.95 -2.88 -9.23
N PHE A 66 -15.31 -1.78 -8.55
CA PHE A 66 -14.35 -0.97 -7.79
C PHE A 66 -13.68 -1.74 -6.64
N LEU A 67 -14.38 -2.68 -6.03
CA LEU A 67 -13.89 -3.48 -4.91
C LEU A 67 -13.10 -4.73 -5.34
N SER A 68 -13.32 -5.20 -6.58
CA SER A 68 -12.76 -6.46 -7.09
C SER A 68 -11.23 -6.52 -7.06
N ASP A 69 -10.57 -5.39 -7.25
CA ASP A 69 -9.11 -5.35 -7.27
C ASP A 69 -8.51 -5.45 -5.87
N GLU A 70 -9.20 -4.90 -4.86
CA GLU A 70 -8.82 -5.09 -3.46
C GLU A 70 -8.96 -6.58 -3.06
N ILE A 71 -10.02 -7.25 -3.51
CA ILE A 71 -10.19 -8.70 -3.30
C ILE A 71 -8.97 -9.47 -3.83
N LYS A 72 -8.59 -9.25 -5.11
CA LYS A 72 -7.45 -9.94 -5.73
C LYS A 72 -6.14 -9.70 -4.98
N ARG A 73 -5.89 -8.44 -4.57
CA ARG A 73 -4.68 -8.09 -3.81
C ARG A 73 -4.63 -8.77 -2.46
N VAL A 74 -5.74 -8.76 -1.72
CA VAL A 74 -5.84 -9.38 -0.40
C VAL A 74 -5.69 -10.90 -0.51
N GLU A 75 -6.33 -11.54 -1.49
CA GLU A 75 -6.18 -12.98 -1.75
C GLU A 75 -4.72 -13.34 -2.03
N ARG A 76 -4.07 -12.58 -2.93
CA ARG A 76 -2.65 -12.78 -3.25
C ARG A 76 -1.76 -12.59 -2.03
N CYS A 77 -2.00 -11.56 -1.22
CA CYS A 77 -1.28 -11.33 0.02
C CYS A 77 -1.38 -12.53 0.96
N VAL A 78 -2.59 -13.08 1.18
CA VAL A 78 -2.80 -14.24 2.04
C VAL A 78 -2.06 -15.47 1.52
N ILE A 79 -2.02 -15.68 0.19
CA ILE A 79 -1.23 -16.75 -0.43
C ILE A 79 0.26 -16.58 -0.14
N LEU A 80 0.81 -15.37 -0.31
CA LEU A 80 2.23 -15.11 -0.06
C LEU A 80 2.60 -15.30 1.41
N LEU A 81 1.78 -14.79 2.32
CA LEU A 81 2.01 -14.91 3.76
C LEU A 81 1.90 -16.37 4.23
N SER A 82 0.89 -17.12 3.76
CA SER A 82 0.75 -18.54 4.12
C SER A 82 1.92 -19.40 3.65
N LYS A 83 2.52 -19.09 2.51
CA LYS A 83 3.67 -19.85 1.98
C LYS A 83 5.00 -19.47 2.64
N ASN A 84 5.19 -18.20 2.95
CA ASN A 84 6.51 -17.68 3.32
C ASN A 84 6.63 -17.31 4.80
N ASN A 85 5.55 -16.86 5.45
CA ASN A 85 5.56 -16.43 6.84
C ASN A 85 4.15 -16.38 7.47
N GLU A 86 3.66 -17.53 7.92
CA GLU A 86 2.31 -17.64 8.53
C GLU A 86 2.12 -16.77 9.78
N LYS A 87 3.21 -16.37 10.47
CA LYS A 87 3.12 -15.50 11.66
C LYS A 87 2.58 -14.11 11.34
N LEU A 88 2.69 -13.69 10.08
CA LEU A 88 2.16 -12.42 9.57
C LEU A 88 0.72 -12.56 9.06
N LEU A 89 0.04 -13.71 9.21
CA LEU A 89 -1.39 -13.84 8.95
C LEU A 89 -2.21 -13.21 10.08
N THR A 90 -2.18 -11.89 10.16
CA THR A 90 -2.99 -11.07 11.07
C THR A 90 -3.80 -10.06 10.29
N SER A 91 -4.92 -9.56 10.83
CA SER A 91 -5.71 -8.51 10.15
C SER A 91 -4.88 -7.27 9.84
N LYS A 92 -3.96 -6.89 10.75
CA LYS A 92 -3.09 -5.72 10.61
C LYS A 92 -2.09 -5.91 9.47
N ASP A 93 -1.43 -7.06 9.43
CA ASP A 93 -0.41 -7.34 8.42
C ASP A 93 -1.02 -7.59 7.05
N ILE A 94 -2.14 -8.31 6.95
CA ILE A 94 -2.85 -8.47 5.67
C ILE A 94 -3.23 -7.09 5.12
N TYR A 95 -3.87 -6.24 5.94
CA TYR A 95 -4.25 -4.88 5.53
C TYR A 95 -3.05 -4.04 5.09
N ARG A 96 -1.93 -4.11 5.81
CA ARG A 96 -0.72 -3.35 5.47
C ARG A 96 -0.07 -3.87 4.20
N LEU A 97 0.09 -5.19 4.08
CA LEU A 97 0.89 -5.83 3.04
C LEU A 97 0.12 -6.04 1.73
N SER A 98 -1.22 -6.04 1.76
CA SER A 98 -2.05 -6.11 0.55
C SER A 98 -2.16 -4.79 -0.21
N LYS A 99 -1.70 -3.68 0.37
CA LYS A 99 -1.80 -2.35 -0.24
C LYS A 99 -0.99 -2.28 -1.53
N PRO A 100 -1.50 -1.58 -2.56
CA PRO A 100 -0.68 -1.20 -3.70
C PRO A 100 0.53 -0.37 -3.25
N LEU A 101 1.69 -0.64 -3.84
CA LEU A 101 2.93 0.07 -3.48
C LEU A 101 2.81 1.60 -3.67
N TYR A 102 2.17 2.05 -4.74
CA TYR A 102 1.99 3.49 -4.99
C TYR A 102 1.16 4.18 -3.89
N ILE A 103 0.15 3.51 -3.33
CA ILE A 103 -0.66 4.05 -2.22
C ILE A 103 0.21 4.23 -0.97
N ILE A 104 1.14 3.30 -0.72
CA ILE A 104 2.09 3.46 0.39
C ILE A 104 3.00 4.65 0.15
N ILE A 105 3.60 4.78 -1.04
CA ILE A 105 4.48 5.90 -1.37
C ILE A 105 3.75 7.24 -1.18
N GLU A 106 2.54 7.37 -1.77
CA GLU A 106 1.74 8.59 -1.68
C GLU A 106 1.43 9.00 -0.24
N ASN A 107 1.14 8.05 0.66
CA ASN A 107 0.73 8.36 2.03
C ASN A 107 1.88 8.41 3.05
N ASN A 108 3.01 7.75 2.79
CA ASN A 108 4.06 7.56 3.79
C ASN A 108 5.30 8.42 3.54
N PHE A 109 5.51 8.96 2.34
CA PHE A 109 6.72 9.74 2.06
C PHE A 109 6.81 11.02 2.92
N GLY A 110 5.70 11.77 3.07
CA GLY A 110 5.66 12.93 3.97
C GLY A 110 5.95 12.57 5.44
N LYS A 111 5.45 11.40 5.90
CA LYS A 111 5.75 10.88 7.24
C LYS A 111 7.20 10.47 7.41
N LEU A 112 7.84 9.94 6.37
CA LEU A 112 9.26 9.61 6.39
C LEU A 112 10.07 10.88 6.60
N ILE A 113 9.78 11.94 5.84
CA ILE A 113 10.43 13.24 6.02
C ILE A 113 10.22 13.76 7.44
N ASP A 114 8.99 13.72 7.96
CA ASP A 114 8.67 14.17 9.33
C ASP A 114 9.47 13.45 10.42
N LYS A 115 9.77 12.16 10.21
CA LYS A 115 10.54 11.35 11.17
C LYS A 115 12.04 11.53 11.05
N GLU A 116 12.54 11.65 9.83
CA GLU A 116 13.97 11.53 9.53
C GLU A 116 14.66 12.88 9.32
N VAL A 117 13.91 13.95 9.03
CA VAL A 117 14.44 15.30 8.80
C VAL A 117 14.02 16.22 9.94
N GLU A 118 14.99 16.59 10.77
CA GLU A 118 14.79 17.56 11.84
C GLU A 118 14.28 18.90 11.29
N ASP A 119 13.30 19.48 11.98
CA ASP A 119 12.63 20.73 11.62
C ASP A 119 11.97 20.74 10.23
N ALA A 120 11.57 19.57 9.70
CA ALA A 120 10.78 19.51 8.48
C ALA A 120 9.47 20.31 8.62
N PRO A 121 9.16 21.23 7.69
CA PRO A 121 7.96 22.05 7.81
C PRO A 121 6.71 21.20 7.58
N LYS A 122 5.68 21.37 8.43
CA LYS A 122 4.40 20.65 8.28
C LYS A 122 3.72 20.87 6.93
N SER A 123 3.92 22.04 6.34
CA SER A 123 3.47 22.34 4.97
C SER A 123 4.08 21.44 3.89
N LEU A 124 5.17 20.73 4.19
CA LEU A 124 5.77 19.70 3.34
C LEU A 124 5.34 18.29 3.78
N THR A 125 5.38 17.99 5.09
CA THR A 125 5.17 16.63 5.59
C THR A 125 3.71 16.17 5.57
N ASP A 126 2.76 17.11 5.55
CA ASP A 126 1.32 16.82 5.49
C ASP A 126 0.84 16.57 4.04
N LEU A 127 1.71 16.75 3.04
CA LEU A 127 1.43 16.54 1.63
C LEU A 127 1.63 15.08 1.20
N SER A 128 0.94 14.69 0.12
CA SER A 128 1.20 13.43 -0.57
C SER A 128 2.55 13.44 -1.30
N TYR A 129 3.09 12.27 -1.62
CA TYR A 129 4.32 12.17 -2.43
C TYR A 129 4.23 12.99 -3.72
N SER A 130 3.13 12.88 -4.47
CA SER A 130 2.97 13.59 -5.75
C SER A 130 3.00 15.12 -5.58
N GLU A 131 2.40 15.64 -4.51
CA GLU A 131 2.44 17.05 -4.15
C GLU A 131 3.85 17.49 -3.71
N ILE A 132 4.51 16.71 -2.85
CA ILE A 132 5.91 16.94 -2.43
C ILE A 132 6.83 16.98 -3.65
N ASN A 133 6.69 15.99 -4.54
CA ASN A 133 7.51 15.87 -5.74
C ASN A 133 7.33 17.09 -6.65
N THR A 134 6.08 17.55 -6.81
CA THR A 134 5.77 18.76 -7.60
C THR A 134 6.38 20.01 -6.97
N LEU A 135 6.20 20.19 -5.66
CA LEU A 135 6.71 21.35 -4.92
C LEU A 135 8.23 21.43 -4.96
N LEU A 136 8.92 20.32 -4.66
CA LEU A 136 10.39 20.27 -4.67
C LEU A 136 10.96 20.40 -6.07
N SER A 137 10.28 19.88 -7.10
CA SER A 137 10.65 20.12 -8.50
C SER A 137 10.57 21.60 -8.85
N PHE A 138 9.48 22.27 -8.47
CA PHE A 138 9.29 23.70 -8.73
C PHE A 138 10.33 24.58 -8.02
N LEU A 139 10.69 24.22 -6.79
CA LEU A 139 11.64 24.96 -5.97
C LEU A 139 13.11 24.56 -6.21
N ASN A 140 13.39 23.55 -7.06
CA ASN A 140 14.69 22.88 -7.14
C ASN A 140 15.23 22.41 -5.78
N GLY A 141 14.33 21.99 -4.87
CA GLY A 141 14.65 21.70 -3.47
C GLY A 141 15.12 20.28 -3.17
N PHE A 142 15.17 19.39 -4.17
CA PHE A 142 15.53 17.98 -3.93
C PHE A 142 16.94 17.79 -3.40
N GLN A 143 17.92 18.53 -3.95
CA GLN A 143 19.30 18.42 -3.50
C GLN A 143 19.44 18.79 -2.01
N GLU A 144 18.70 19.83 -1.58
CA GLU A 144 18.73 20.28 -0.20
C GLU A 144 18.07 19.26 0.73
N LEU A 145 16.95 18.65 0.32
CA LEU A 145 16.31 17.57 1.07
C LEU A 145 17.19 16.32 1.17
N ASP A 146 17.80 15.89 0.06
CA ASP A 146 18.67 14.72 0.03
C ASP A 146 19.89 14.87 0.95
N ASN A 147 20.45 16.07 1.02
CA ASN A 147 21.59 16.37 1.89
C ASN A 147 21.22 16.35 3.38
N LYS A 148 19.94 16.48 3.73
CA LYS A 148 19.49 16.48 5.13
C LYS A 148 19.40 15.09 5.73
N ASN A 149 19.07 14.06 4.95
CA ASN A 149 18.94 12.70 5.47
C ASN A 149 19.13 11.62 4.39
N GLU A 150 20.04 10.68 4.67
CA GLU A 150 20.40 9.58 3.75
C GLU A 150 19.23 8.62 3.48
N ILE A 151 18.41 8.30 4.49
CA ILE A 151 17.24 7.40 4.34
C ILE A 151 16.22 8.02 3.39
N VAL A 152 15.91 9.31 3.56
CA VAL A 152 15.00 10.04 2.66
C VAL A 152 15.54 10.05 1.24
N SER A 153 16.84 10.31 1.08
CA SER A 153 17.50 10.31 -0.23
C SER A 153 17.47 8.94 -0.90
N ASN A 154 17.76 7.87 -0.14
CA ASN A 154 17.72 6.49 -0.60
C ASN A 154 16.32 6.09 -1.06
N VAL A 155 15.30 6.41 -0.27
CA VAL A 155 13.90 6.16 -0.61
C VAL A 155 13.49 6.93 -1.86
N ARG A 156 13.87 8.21 -1.97
CA ARG A 156 13.58 9.02 -3.16
C ARG A 156 14.26 8.45 -4.40
N THR A 157 15.51 8.02 -4.27
CA THR A 157 16.26 7.36 -5.35
C THR A 157 15.52 6.13 -5.84
N CYS A 158 15.08 5.26 -4.92
CA CYS A 158 14.24 4.10 -5.24
C CYS A 158 12.98 4.53 -6.00
N ILE A 159 12.20 5.48 -5.47
CA ILE A 159 10.96 5.93 -6.12
C ILE A 159 11.22 6.52 -7.51
N SER A 160 12.35 7.21 -7.74
CA SER A 160 12.69 7.75 -9.06
C SER A 160 13.03 6.67 -10.10
N GLN A 161 13.52 5.51 -9.65
CA GLN A 161 13.84 4.36 -10.49
C GLN A 161 12.60 3.53 -10.82
N ILE A 162 11.61 3.52 -9.90
CA ILE A 162 10.23 3.10 -10.15
C ILE A 162 9.62 4.10 -11.15
N ASN A 163 9.78 3.87 -12.46
CA ASN A 163 9.31 4.77 -13.54
C ASN A 163 7.81 5.14 -13.38
N TYR A 164 7.54 6.23 -12.65
CA TYR A 164 6.21 6.64 -12.19
C TYR A 164 5.20 6.89 -13.33
N PRO A 165 5.60 7.47 -14.48
CA PRO A 165 4.74 7.54 -15.67
C PRO A 165 4.28 6.18 -16.20
N SER A 166 5.15 5.17 -16.20
CA SER A 166 4.75 3.79 -16.55
C SER A 166 3.99 3.07 -15.43
N PHE A 167 4.03 3.58 -14.19
CA PHE A 167 3.30 3.02 -13.05
C PHE A 167 1.80 3.28 -13.05
N LYS A 168 1.32 4.33 -13.73
CA LYS A 168 -0.12 4.53 -13.95
C LYS A 168 -0.76 3.39 -14.75
N ASP A 169 0.04 2.72 -15.58
CA ASP A 169 -0.35 1.51 -16.35
C ASP A 169 0.03 0.19 -15.64
N TYR A 170 0.75 0.26 -14.52
CA TYR A 170 1.01 -0.89 -13.64
C TYR A 170 -0.14 -1.07 -12.63
N ASN A 171 -1.12 -1.86 -13.08
CA ASN A 171 -2.15 -2.51 -12.27
C ASN A 171 -1.64 -2.99 -10.89
N ILE A 172 -2.54 -2.96 -9.89
CA ILE A 172 -2.99 -4.00 -8.90
C ILE A 172 -2.00 -5.09 -8.43
N ASN A 173 -1.03 -5.49 -9.24
CA ASN A 173 -0.14 -6.63 -9.08
C ASN A 173 1.08 -6.39 -8.18
N TYR A 174 1.43 -5.14 -7.90
CA TYR A 174 2.59 -4.79 -7.07
C TYR A 174 2.12 -4.34 -5.69
N ILE A 175 1.97 -5.32 -4.81
CA ILE A 175 1.57 -5.08 -3.42
C ILE A 175 2.82 -5.04 -2.54
N VAL A 176 2.71 -4.41 -1.38
CA VAL A 176 3.82 -4.30 -0.42
C VAL A 176 4.43 -5.65 -0.07
N ALA A 177 3.62 -6.70 0.05
CA ALA A 177 4.11 -8.07 0.32
C ALA A 177 5.18 -8.53 -0.68
N ASP A 178 5.21 -7.97 -1.89
CA ASP A 178 6.19 -8.33 -2.92
C ASP A 178 7.61 -7.91 -2.61
N LEU A 179 7.78 -6.88 -1.79
CA LEU A 179 9.09 -6.43 -1.31
C LEU A 179 9.75 -7.42 -0.33
N TYR A 180 8.96 -8.35 0.21
CA TYR A 180 9.41 -9.26 1.27
C TYR A 180 9.33 -10.72 0.85
N PHE A 181 8.24 -11.13 0.20
CA PHE A 181 7.88 -12.54 0.00
C PHE A 181 7.28 -12.84 -1.38
N GLY A 182 7.17 -11.85 -2.27
CA GLY A 182 6.44 -12.02 -3.53
C GLY A 182 7.28 -12.60 -4.65
N ASP A 183 6.58 -13.20 -5.60
CA ASP A 183 7.09 -13.62 -6.90
C ASP A 183 7.49 -12.44 -7.80
N ASN A 184 6.94 -11.24 -7.53
CA ASN A 184 7.33 -10.01 -8.20
C ASN A 184 8.61 -9.38 -7.63
N TYR A 185 9.22 -9.95 -6.58
CA TYR A 185 10.42 -9.40 -5.95
C TYR A 185 11.53 -9.13 -6.96
N ILE A 186 11.87 -10.10 -7.82
CA ILE A 186 12.95 -9.96 -8.81
C ILE A 186 12.65 -8.81 -9.77
N LYS A 187 11.40 -8.67 -10.20
CA LYS A 187 11.01 -7.60 -11.12
C LYS A 187 11.04 -6.23 -10.44
N ILE A 188 10.53 -6.13 -9.21
CA ILE A 188 10.64 -4.91 -8.41
C ILE A 188 12.11 -4.57 -8.18
N TYR A 189 12.92 -5.56 -7.86
CA TYR A 189 14.35 -5.42 -7.64
C TYR A 189 15.06 -4.95 -8.90
N ASP A 190 14.76 -5.54 -10.06
CA ASP A 190 15.36 -5.14 -11.33
C ASP A 190 14.90 -3.75 -11.76
N ASP A 191 13.62 -3.41 -11.58
CA ASP A 191 13.08 -2.09 -11.92
C ASP A 191 13.68 -1.00 -11.01
N LEU A 192 13.85 -1.31 -9.72
CA LEU A 192 14.43 -0.40 -8.74
C LEU A 192 15.95 -0.28 -8.86
N PHE A 193 16.67 -1.39 -8.99
CA PHE A 193 18.10 -1.45 -8.68
C PHE A 193 18.98 -1.77 -9.90
N ARG A 194 18.43 -1.70 -11.12
CA ARG A 194 19.15 -2.01 -12.37
C ARG A 194 20.39 -1.15 -12.65
N TYR A 195 20.53 0.01 -12.02
CA TYR A 195 21.59 0.96 -12.33
C TYR A 195 22.68 0.95 -11.26
N SER A 196 23.70 0.10 -11.49
CA SER A 196 25.09 0.28 -11.06
C SER A 196 25.36 0.52 -9.57
N VAL A 197 24.72 -0.23 -8.69
CA VAL A 197 25.09 -0.25 -7.27
C VAL A 197 25.56 -1.64 -6.89
N ASP A 198 26.66 -1.70 -6.14
CA ASP A 198 27.15 -2.95 -5.58
C ASP A 198 26.12 -3.54 -4.61
N GLU A 199 26.20 -4.85 -4.36
CA GLU A 199 25.22 -5.58 -3.56
C GLU A 199 24.97 -4.95 -2.17
N LYS A 200 26.00 -4.34 -1.56
CA LYS A 200 25.86 -3.70 -0.25
C LYS A 200 24.95 -2.48 -0.35
N THR A 201 25.14 -1.65 -1.36
CA THR A 201 24.33 -0.44 -1.54
C THR A 201 22.89 -0.80 -1.90
N THR A 202 22.67 -1.81 -2.73
CA THR A 202 21.30 -2.28 -3.02
C THR A 202 20.58 -2.76 -1.76
N LYS A 203 21.26 -3.49 -0.86
CA LYS A 203 20.66 -3.92 0.41
C LYS A 203 20.27 -2.75 1.32
N ILE A 204 21.05 -1.66 1.32
CA ILE A 204 20.73 -0.44 2.08
C ILE A 204 19.48 0.22 1.50
N LEU A 205 19.47 0.45 0.19
CA LEU A 205 18.31 1.04 -0.50
C LEU A 205 17.02 0.23 -0.27
N MET A 206 17.12 -1.10 -0.34
CA MET A 206 15.99 -1.99 -0.06
C MET A 206 15.48 -1.88 1.37
N LYS A 207 16.38 -1.83 2.36
CA LYS A 207 16.01 -1.72 3.76
C LYS A 207 15.31 -0.39 4.03
N ASP A 208 15.84 0.70 3.50
CA ASP A 208 15.26 2.03 3.66
C ASP A 208 13.90 2.14 2.94
N PHE A 209 13.78 1.51 1.77
CA PHE A 209 12.51 1.43 1.07
C PHE A 209 11.48 0.54 1.78
N GLN A 210 11.90 -0.56 2.41
CA GLN A 210 11.02 -1.37 3.27
C GLN A 210 10.54 -0.57 4.48
N TYR A 211 11.42 0.23 5.10
CA TYR A 211 11.06 1.10 6.21
C TYR A 211 9.93 2.08 5.86
N LEU A 212 9.93 2.67 4.66
CA LEU A 212 8.81 3.48 4.16
C LEU A 212 7.46 2.75 4.26
N THR A 213 7.43 1.44 4.02
CA THR A 213 6.19 0.65 4.02
C THR A 213 5.68 0.27 5.42
N GLU A 214 6.46 0.57 6.45
CA GLU A 214 6.15 0.28 7.85
C GLU A 214 5.65 1.52 8.63
N LEU A 215 5.69 2.70 8.00
CA LEU A 215 5.17 3.99 8.50
C LEU A 215 3.64 4.15 8.39
#